data_AF-A0AAX2ADI7-F1
#
_entry.id   AF-A0AAX2ADI7-F1
#
_cell.length_a   1.000
_cell.length_b   1.000
_cell.length_c   1.000
_cell.angle_alpha   90.00
_cell.angle_beta   90.00
_cell.angle_gamma   90.00
#
_symmetry.space_group_name_H-M   'P 1'
#
loop_
_entity.id
_entity.type
_entity.pdbx_description
1 polymer ?
#
loop_
_entity_poly.entity_id
_entity_poly.type
_entity_poly.pdbx_seq_one_letter_code
_entity_poly.pdbx_strand_id
1 'polypeptide(L)'
;MKTKYIYNKITIPEQKELYRHKNILIELGLIFDNMKRDYSNNEEISNEALEEIIWICKKNNFNYEVKEIEITDKDIIFQNLYTLISIDNNTFFIENKKQKKKVLSILINEEVGIDRINIIDIQKGKLLT
;
A
#
# COMPACT_ATOMS: atom_id res chain seq x y z
N MET A 1 -8.63 -22.06 -6.98
CA MET A 1 -7.20 -21.66 -6.88
C MET A 1 -7.05 -20.74 -5.68
N LYS A 2 -6.08 -20.96 -4.78
CA LYS A 2 -5.74 -19.96 -3.76
C LYS A 2 -5.11 -18.77 -4.49
N THR A 3 -5.72 -17.59 -4.38
CA THR A 3 -5.13 -16.36 -4.93
C THR A 3 -3.82 -16.11 -4.20
N LYS A 4 -2.72 -16.06 -4.93
CA LYS A 4 -1.40 -15.74 -4.41
C LYS A 4 -1.06 -14.31 -4.81
N TYR A 5 -0.46 -13.57 -3.90
CA TYR A 5 0.10 -12.25 -4.19
C TYR A 5 1.57 -12.27 -3.82
N ILE A 6 2.39 -11.68 -4.69
CA ILE A 6 3.84 -11.74 -4.57
C ILE A 6 4.38 -10.33 -4.74
N TYR A 7 5.26 -9.90 -3.84
CA TYR A 7 5.94 -8.60 -3.94
C TYR A 7 7.36 -8.66 -3.37
N ASN A 8 8.19 -7.69 -3.76
CA ASN A 8 9.54 -7.55 -3.23
C ASN A 8 9.50 -6.78 -1.91
N LYS A 9 9.97 -7.40 -0.84
CA LYS A 9 10.29 -6.74 0.42
C LYS A 9 11.76 -6.37 0.43
N ILE A 10 12.03 -5.07 0.59
CA ILE A 10 13.34 -4.54 0.90
C ILE A 10 13.44 -4.25 2.39
N THR A 11 14.57 -4.61 2.99
CA THR A 11 14.90 -4.32 4.39
C THR A 11 16.27 -3.68 4.45
N ILE A 12 16.38 -2.56 5.15
CA ILE A 12 17.62 -1.81 5.36
C ILE A 12 17.83 -1.67 6.87
N PRO A 13 18.75 -2.45 7.47
CA PRO A 13 19.09 -2.30 8.88
C PRO A 13 19.60 -0.88 9.18
N GLU A 14 19.29 -0.38 10.37
CA GLU A 14 19.80 0.90 10.83
C GLU A 14 21.33 0.88 10.86
N GLN A 15 21.93 1.87 10.21
CA GLN A 15 23.36 2.01 10.07
C GLN A 15 23.76 3.48 10.01
N LYS A 16 25.06 3.74 10.11
CA LYS A 16 25.60 5.10 10.19
C LYS A 16 25.13 5.93 8.99
N GLU A 17 24.69 7.16 9.25
CA GLU A 17 24.23 8.14 8.26
C GLU A 17 22.92 7.83 7.51
N LEU A 18 22.35 6.63 7.66
CA LEU A 18 21.06 6.27 7.05
C LEU A 18 19.93 7.23 7.45
N TYR A 19 19.98 7.76 8.68
CA TYR A 19 19.02 8.75 9.18
C TYR A 19 18.93 10.02 8.31
N ARG A 20 19.99 10.36 7.56
CA ARG A 20 19.97 11.50 6.62
C ARG A 20 19.04 11.26 5.43
N HIS A 21 18.77 10.00 5.14
CA HIS A 21 17.86 9.57 4.08
C HIS A 21 16.47 9.19 4.62
N LYS A 22 16.18 9.45 5.90
CA LYS A 22 14.90 9.05 6.52
C LYS A 22 13.68 9.51 5.70
N ASN A 23 13.63 10.79 5.34
CA ASN A 23 12.45 11.35 4.68
C ASN A 23 12.24 10.72 3.29
N ILE A 24 13.31 10.60 2.49
CA ILE A 24 13.21 10.00 1.16
C ILE A 24 12.86 8.50 1.23
N LEU A 25 13.39 7.76 2.21
CA LEU A 25 13.03 6.34 2.39
C LEU A 25 11.54 6.19 2.77
N ILE A 26 10.99 7.11 3.57
CA ILE A 26 9.57 7.14 3.92
C ILE A 26 8.71 7.50 2.71
N GLU A 27 9.12 8.50 1.93
CA GLU A 27 8.44 8.90 0.68
C GLU A 27 8.41 7.76 -0.35
N LEU A 28 9.46 6.93 -0.39
CA LEU A 28 9.55 5.73 -1.24
C LEU A 28 8.82 4.50 -0.65
N GLY A 29 8.12 4.66 0.47
CA GLY A 29 7.22 3.64 1.02
C GLY A 29 7.84 2.73 2.08
N LEU A 30 9.00 3.08 2.65
CA LEU A 30 9.57 2.35 3.79
C LEU A 30 9.09 2.92 5.13
N ILE A 31 8.93 2.01 6.09
CA ILE A 31 8.57 2.35 7.46
C ILE A 31 9.72 1.90 8.36
N PHE A 32 10.07 2.73 9.34
CA PHE A 32 11.05 2.38 10.35
C PHE A 32 10.41 1.56 11.47
N ASP A 33 10.86 0.32 11.66
CA ASP A 33 10.52 -0.51 12.80
C ASP A 33 11.50 -0.23 13.95
N ASN A 34 11.04 0.45 15.00
CA ASN A 34 11.88 0.80 16.14
C ASN A 34 12.34 -0.41 16.96
N MET A 35 11.62 -1.54 16.89
CA MET A 35 11.96 -2.76 17.61
C MET A 35 13.05 -3.54 16.88
N LYS A 36 12.94 -3.67 15.55
CA LYS A 36 13.94 -4.36 14.71
C LYS A 36 15.11 -3.47 14.31
N ARG A 37 14.93 -2.15 14.44
CA ARG A 37 15.83 -1.10 13.96
C ARG A 37 16.15 -1.26 12.48
N ASP A 38 15.11 -1.35 11.66
CA ASP A 38 15.23 -1.42 10.21
C ASP A 38 14.19 -0.54 9.49
N TYR A 39 14.50 -0.14 8.27
CA TYR A 39 13.51 0.37 7.32
C TYR A 39 13.07 -0.79 6.43
N SER A 40 11.76 -1.01 6.32
CA SER A 40 11.23 -1.98 5.36
C SER A 40 9.87 -1.56 4.82
N ASN A 41 9.49 -2.09 3.66
CA ASN A 41 8.14 -1.97 3.17
C ASN A 41 7.26 -3.10 3.75
N ASN A 42 6.05 -2.73 4.16
CA ASN A 42 5.02 -3.68 4.59
C ASN A 42 4.06 -4.05 3.46
N GLU A 43 4.09 -3.28 2.37
CA GLU A 43 3.25 -3.46 1.19
C GLU A 43 4.09 -3.44 -0.09
N GLU A 44 3.51 -3.84 -1.23
CA GLU A 44 4.16 -3.68 -2.54
C GLU A 44 4.46 -2.20 -2.80
N ILE A 45 5.73 -1.92 -3.08
CA ILE A 45 6.18 -0.62 -3.60
C ILE A 45 6.35 -0.72 -5.11
N SER A 46 6.23 0.41 -5.80
CA SER A 46 6.48 0.47 -7.25
C SER A 46 7.92 0.06 -7.58
N ASN A 47 8.14 -0.49 -8.78
CA ASN A 47 9.48 -0.85 -9.24
C ASN A 47 10.42 0.36 -9.27
N GLU A 48 9.92 1.52 -9.66
CA GLU A 48 10.66 2.78 -9.68
C GLU A 48 11.18 3.14 -8.28
N ALA A 49 10.30 3.06 -7.27
CA ALA A 49 10.69 3.27 -5.88
C ALA A 49 11.71 2.25 -5.38
N LEU A 50 11.54 0.96 -5.72
CA LEU A 50 12.50 -0.08 -5.35
C LEU A 50 13.88 0.18 -5.97
N GLU A 51 13.94 0.55 -7.24
CA GLU A 51 15.18 0.90 -7.94
C GLU A 51 15.87 2.12 -7.31
N GLU A 52 15.10 3.14 -6.94
CA GLU A 52 15.62 4.34 -6.28
C GLU A 52 16.19 4.03 -4.89
N ILE A 53 15.50 3.22 -4.09
CA ILE A 53 16.00 2.77 -2.79
C ILE A 53 17.32 1.98 -2.97
N ILE A 54 17.36 1.03 -3.90
CA ILE A 54 18.57 0.25 -4.19
C ILE A 54 19.72 1.17 -4.62
N TRP A 55 19.44 2.20 -5.42
CA TRP A 55 20.45 3.18 -5.83
C TRP A 55 20.99 3.98 -4.64
N ILE A 56 20.14 4.46 -3.74
CA ILE A 56 20.55 5.15 -2.50
C ILE A 56 21.46 4.24 -1.68
N CYS A 57 21.08 2.98 -1.50
CA CYS A 57 21.86 2.01 -0.75
C CYS A 57 23.24 1.77 -1.39
N LYS A 58 23.28 1.50 -2.71
CA LYS A 58 24.54 1.28 -3.43
C LYS A 58 25.46 2.50 -3.38
N LYS A 59 24.91 3.69 -3.59
CA LYS A 59 25.68 4.95 -3.62
C LYS A 59 26.36 5.27 -2.29
N ASN A 60 25.70 4.95 -1.18
CA ASN A 60 26.21 5.21 0.17
C ASN A 60 26.80 3.96 0.84
N ASN A 61 26.93 2.85 0.09
CA ASN A 61 27.43 1.58 0.58
C ASN A 61 26.67 1.05 1.82
N PHE A 62 25.34 1.20 1.82
CA PHE A 62 24.48 0.68 2.86
C PHE A 62 24.16 -0.79 2.64
N ASN A 63 24.12 -1.55 3.73
CA ASN A 63 23.63 -2.93 3.71
C ASN A 63 22.12 -2.95 3.54
N TYR A 64 21.63 -3.79 2.64
CA TYR A 64 20.20 -4.02 2.42
C TYR A 64 19.96 -5.45 1.94
N GLU A 65 18.73 -5.92 2.11
CA GLU A 65 18.27 -7.21 1.61
C GLU A 65 16.99 -7.01 0.78
N VAL A 66 16.87 -7.71 -0.34
CA VAL A 66 15.62 -7.79 -1.12
C VAL A 66 15.20 -9.25 -1.17
N LYS A 67 13.96 -9.51 -0.77
CA LYS A 67 13.34 -10.84 -0.78
C LYS A 67 11.98 -10.78 -1.44
N GLU A 68 11.67 -11.79 -2.22
CA GLU A 68 10.32 -12.00 -2.70
C GLU A 68 9.48 -12.60 -1.57
N ILE A 69 8.31 -12.00 -1.30
CA ILE A 69 7.37 -12.48 -0.30
C ILE A 69 6.09 -12.94 -0.99
N GLU A 70 5.70 -14.19 -0.71
CA GLU A 70 4.40 -14.73 -1.09
C GLU A 70 3.39 -14.54 0.07
N ILE A 71 2.29 -13.86 -0.22
CA ILE A 71 1.13 -13.76 0.67
C ILE A 71 0.02 -14.65 0.13
N THR A 72 -0.56 -15.45 1.02
CA THR A 72 -1.71 -16.31 0.73
C THR A 72 -2.96 -15.95 1.52
N ASP A 73 -2.82 -15.07 2.53
CA ASP A 73 -3.93 -14.54 3.32
C ASP A 73 -4.71 -13.51 2.49
N LYS A 74 -6.01 -13.74 2.30
CA LYS A 74 -6.86 -12.92 1.44
C LYS A 74 -7.04 -11.50 1.95
N ASP A 75 -7.09 -11.31 3.27
CA ASP A 75 -7.34 -10.00 3.87
C ASP A 75 -6.11 -9.12 3.68
N ILE A 76 -4.93 -9.70 3.89
CA ILE A 76 -3.63 -9.03 3.63
C ILE A 76 -3.48 -8.72 2.14
N ILE A 77 -3.87 -9.64 1.24
CA ILE A 77 -3.87 -9.39 -0.21
C ILE A 77 -4.77 -8.20 -0.55
N PHE A 78 -5.97 -8.15 0.01
CA PHE A 78 -6.92 -7.06 -0.28
C PHE A 78 -6.37 -5.71 0.20
N GLN A 79 -5.80 -5.66 1.41
CA GLN A 79 -5.17 -4.45 1.95
C GLN A 79 -3.97 -3.97 1.10
N ASN A 80 -3.21 -4.90 0.52
CA ASN A 80 -2.10 -4.56 -0.37
C ASN A 80 -2.55 -4.06 -1.73
N LEU A 81 -3.65 -4.58 -2.26
CA LEU A 81 -4.13 -4.23 -3.59
C LEU A 81 -4.98 -2.96 -3.62
N TYR A 82 -5.70 -2.68 -2.52
CA TYR A 82 -6.73 -1.66 -2.49
C TYR A 82 -6.57 -0.69 -1.33
N THR A 83 -6.98 0.54 -1.55
CA THR A 83 -7.06 1.58 -0.52
C THR A 83 -8.44 2.21 -0.52
N LEU A 84 -8.91 2.63 0.66
CA LEU A 84 -10.13 3.42 0.79
C LEU A 84 -9.76 4.91 0.73
N ILE A 85 -10.42 5.66 -0.13
CA ILE A 85 -10.26 7.10 -0.28
C ILE A 85 -11.57 7.76 0.11
N SER A 86 -11.56 8.60 1.15
CA SER A 86 -12.71 9.46 1.48
C SER A 86 -12.70 10.67 0.56
N ILE A 87 -13.85 10.95 -0.05
CA ILE A 87 -14.10 12.19 -0.80
C ILE A 87 -14.75 13.23 0.11
N ASP A 88 -15.71 12.76 0.91
CA ASP A 88 -16.33 13.50 2.00
C ASP A 88 -16.72 12.50 3.10
N ASN A 89 -17.51 12.94 4.08
CA ASN A 89 -17.91 12.11 5.22
C ASN A 89 -18.77 10.90 4.83
N ASN A 90 -19.44 10.95 3.68
CA ASN A 90 -20.46 9.99 3.27
C ASN A 90 -20.10 9.27 1.97
N THR A 91 -19.08 9.75 1.25
CA THR A 91 -18.66 9.23 -0.06
C THR A 91 -17.23 8.71 0.00
N PHE A 92 -17.05 7.45 -0.39
CA PHE A 92 -15.76 6.77 -0.39
C PHE A 92 -15.52 6.06 -1.73
N PHE A 93 -14.25 5.97 -2.13
CA PHE A 93 -13.82 5.11 -3.22
C PHE A 93 -12.91 4.01 -2.72
N ILE A 94 -13.04 2.83 -3.33
CA ILE A 94 -12.01 1.80 -3.27
C ILE A 94 -11.15 1.96 -4.52
N GLU A 95 -9.88 2.28 -4.35
CA GLU A 95 -8.90 2.44 -5.43
C GLU A 95 -7.93 1.26 -5.45
N ASN A 96 -7.64 0.73 -6.64
CA ASN A 96 -6.51 -0.17 -6.83
C ASN A 96 -5.20 0.61 -6.75
N LYS A 97 -4.38 0.34 -5.73
CA LYS A 97 -3.15 1.10 -5.43
C LYS A 97 -2.17 1.13 -6.60
N LYS A 98 -2.07 0.03 -7.35
CA LYS A 98 -1.14 -0.16 -8.48
C LYS A 98 -1.55 0.62 -9.72
N GLN A 99 -2.83 0.55 -10.09
CA GLN A 99 -3.34 1.18 -11.31
C GLN A 99 -3.85 2.61 -11.10
N LYS A 100 -3.97 3.06 -9.85
CA LYS A 100 -4.64 4.32 -9.48
C LYS A 100 -6.04 4.43 -10.10
N LYS A 101 -6.73 3.28 -10.20
CA LYS A 101 -8.08 3.19 -10.76
C LYS A 101 -9.09 2.95 -9.64
N LYS A 102 -10.14 3.76 -9.64
CA LYS A 102 -11.31 3.59 -8.77
C LYS A 102 -12.10 2.38 -9.23
N VAL A 103 -12.40 1.48 -8.31
CA VAL A 103 -13.08 0.20 -8.58
C VAL A 103 -14.50 0.25 -8.06
N LEU A 104 -14.69 0.70 -6.82
CA LEU A 104 -16.00 0.83 -6.18
C LEU A 104 -16.21 2.24 -5.66
N SER A 105 -17.44 2.73 -5.74
CA SER A 105 -17.92 3.90 -5.00
C SER A 105 -18.85 3.42 -3.90
N ILE A 106 -18.66 3.92 -2.68
CA ILE A 106 -19.51 3.65 -1.53
C ILE A 106 -20.13 4.98 -1.12
N LEU A 107 -21.45 5.03 -1.03
CA LEU A 107 -22.20 6.20 -0.61
C LEU A 107 -23.08 5.83 0.58
N ILE A 108 -22.91 6.57 1.68
CA ILE A 108 -23.74 6.47 2.88
C ILE A 108 -24.80 7.55 2.79
N ASN A 109 -26.05 7.14 2.55
CA ASN A 109 -27.20 8.03 2.60
C ASN A 109 -27.80 7.95 3.99
N GLU A 110 -27.58 9.00 4.78
CA GLU A 110 -28.22 9.17 6.07
C GLU A 110 -29.69 9.56 5.84
N GLU A 111 -30.62 8.69 6.21
CA GLU A 111 -32.07 8.96 6.21
C GLU A 111 -32.62 8.81 7.62
N VAL A 112 -33.69 9.54 7.95
CA VAL A 112 -34.34 9.43 9.25
C VAL A 112 -34.89 8.01 9.43
N GLY A 113 -34.25 7.23 10.30
CA GLY A 113 -34.69 5.91 10.73
C GLY A 113 -33.79 4.76 10.29
N ILE A 114 -33.12 4.84 9.14
CA ILE A 114 -32.16 3.82 8.62
C ILE A 114 -31.13 4.53 7.73
N ASP A 115 -29.85 4.30 7.98
CA ASP A 115 -28.79 4.64 7.03
C ASP A 115 -28.76 3.63 5.89
N ARG A 116 -28.61 4.11 4.64
CA ARG A 116 -28.48 3.24 3.47
C ARG A 116 -27.06 3.31 2.91
N ILE A 117 -26.48 2.15 2.63
CA ILE A 117 -25.19 2.05 1.94
C ILE A 117 -25.45 1.66 0.50
N ASN A 118 -25.06 2.52 -0.44
CA ASN A 118 -25.07 2.21 -1.87
C ASN A 118 -23.64 1.90 -2.32
N ILE A 119 -23.44 0.74 -2.95
CA ILE A 119 -22.15 0.36 -3.52
C ILE A 119 -22.30 0.34 -5.04
N ILE A 120 -21.46 1.08 -5.76
CA ILE A 120 -21.45 1.13 -7.22
C ILE A 120 -20.16 0.49 -7.73
N ASP A 121 -20.28 -0.54 -8.56
CA ASP A 121 -19.18 -1.05 -9.38
C ASP A 121 -18.90 -0.06 -10.50
N ILE A 122 -17.83 0.74 -10.34
CA ILE A 122 -17.45 1.79 -11.28
C ILE A 122 -17.00 1.17 -12.61
N GLN A 123 -16.42 -0.04 -12.57
CA GLN A 123 -15.92 -0.71 -13.78
C GLN A 123 -17.07 -1.19 -14.66
N LYS A 124 -18.20 -1.57 -14.05
CA LYS A 124 -19.39 -2.04 -14.76
C LYS A 124 -20.51 -1.01 -14.85
N GLY A 125 -20.36 0.16 -14.20
CA GLY A 125 -21.43 1.14 -14.05
C GLY A 125 -22.68 0.55 -13.38
N LYS A 126 -22.51 -0.39 -12.44
CA LYS A 126 -23.61 -1.20 -11.88
C LYS A 126 -23.76 -0.96 -10.38
N LEU A 127 -24.99 -0.71 -9.94
CA LEU A 127 -25.34 -0.70 -8.52
C LEU A 127 -25.32 -2.13 -7.96
N LEU A 128 -24.59 -2.30 -6.86
CA LEU A 128 -24.48 -3.51 -6.04
C LEU A 128 -25.25 -3.24 -4.74
N THR A 129 -26.58 -3.19 -4.82
CA THR A 129 -27.46 -3.17 -3.63
C THR A 129 -27.40 -4.48 -2.88
#